data_AF-A0A1T4TVD6-F1
#
_entry.id   AF-A0A1T4TVD6-F1
#
_cell.length_a   1.000
_cell.length_b   1.000
_cell.length_c   1.000
_cell.angle_alpha   90.00
_cell.angle_beta   90.00
_cell.angle_gamma   90.00
#
_symmetry.space_group_name_H-M   'P 1'
#
loop_
_entity.id
_entity.type
_entity.pdbx_description
1 polymer ?
#
loop_
_entity_poly.entity_id
_entity_poly.type
_entity_poly.pdbx_seq_one_letter_code
_entity_poly.pdbx_strand_id
1 'polypeptide(L)'
;MKKLAFFCFLVLVCSSVFAQTGIPFFKGSWKELLKEARQQDKMIFVDVYTEWCGPCKYMDREVFTDRRVAQKYEAPFIAYKLDAEKGEGVTLARKYNVGAYPTFLFLNSDGYLVHKAVGEREKAPFIQLADAAVRAGADKNNPGNLEKIFKEGNREPEFLKQYLRSLAAADLDNSEVLDAYFTTIPLPVLKDDSTLLFLARQINGARSAALIYLMDHYHLMSDASKVQVGDRLFEKLIRKSAGVAFTERRLVEYNALLTFGKRLYGLNAGQQAFLNRLDLLYSALVRDYSLLKKAGYRMAERPFGVSMDSIRQEDKRRYDKIIQPFLSGEKDSTKMPGFAEERKIATRIYSREISDLLYTAAHAFAQLPSSEKQALADALLWARRCNALMPDTKVFVDLIEELEKKK
;
A
#
# COMPACT_ATOMS: atom_id res chain seq x y z
N MET A 1 72.54 10.75 52.96
CA MET A 1 71.34 11.16 53.72
C MET A 1 70.28 11.65 52.73
N LYS A 2 69.05 11.11 52.80
CA LYS A 2 67.71 11.71 52.52
C LYS A 2 67.61 12.71 51.32
N LYS A 3 66.67 12.69 50.37
CA LYS A 3 65.32 12.11 50.17
C LYS A 3 64.78 12.67 48.82
N LEU A 4 63.70 12.07 48.29
CA LEU A 4 62.69 12.63 47.34
C LEU A 4 63.10 12.75 45.86
N ALA A 5 62.26 12.49 44.84
CA ALA A 5 60.85 12.08 44.78
C ALA A 5 60.57 11.42 43.41
N PHE A 6 59.68 10.43 43.44
CA PHE A 6 59.12 9.69 42.31
C PHE A 6 57.99 10.52 41.68
N PHE A 7 57.97 10.71 40.35
CA PHE A 7 56.79 11.26 39.67
C PHE A 7 56.51 10.47 38.38
N CYS A 8 55.60 9.51 38.50
CA CYS A 8 54.99 8.81 37.37
C CYS A 8 54.06 9.77 36.63
N PHE A 9 54.38 10.08 35.38
CA PHE A 9 53.49 10.79 34.46
C PHE A 9 52.59 9.77 33.74
N LEU A 10 51.43 9.48 34.32
CA LEU A 10 50.38 8.70 33.68
C LEU A 10 49.53 9.65 32.82
N VAL A 11 49.83 9.73 31.52
CA VAL A 11 49.00 10.47 30.55
C VAL A 11 47.73 9.68 30.31
N LEU A 12 46.68 10.01 31.06
CA LEU A 12 45.30 9.65 30.75
C LEU A 12 44.86 10.43 29.51
N VAL A 13 45.03 9.84 28.33
CA VAL A 13 44.34 10.28 27.11
C VAL A 13 42.86 9.96 27.29
N CYS A 14 42.13 10.94 27.82
CA CYS A 14 40.68 10.88 27.92
C CYS A 14 40.12 11.08 26.52
N SER A 15 39.91 9.99 25.79
CA SER A 15 39.14 10.01 24.54
C SER A 15 37.71 10.43 24.88
N SER A 16 37.38 11.69 24.60
CA SER A 16 36.02 12.21 24.67
C SER A 16 35.17 11.51 23.61
N VAL A 17 34.60 10.35 23.95
CA VAL A 17 33.49 9.75 23.22
C VAL A 17 32.32 10.71 23.40
N PHE A 18 32.10 11.59 22.43
CA PHE A 18 30.83 12.28 22.31
C PHE A 18 29.76 11.20 22.19
N ALA A 19 28.98 11.00 23.26
CA ALA A 19 27.85 10.09 23.24
C ALA A 19 26.82 10.68 22.27
N GLN A 20 26.81 10.17 21.04
CA GLN A 20 25.82 10.54 20.05
C GLN A 20 24.45 10.12 20.60
N THR A 21 23.56 11.09 20.78
CA THR A 21 22.21 10.85 21.29
C THR A 21 21.34 10.40 20.13
N GLY A 22 21.16 9.09 19.98
CA GLY A 22 20.26 8.50 18.98
C GLY A 22 20.95 7.78 17.83
N ILE A 23 20.15 7.13 16.97
CA ILE A 23 20.61 6.37 15.81
C ILE A 23 21.38 7.30 14.83
N PRO A 24 22.64 7.00 14.47
CA PRO A 24 23.37 7.73 13.45
C PRO A 24 22.88 7.32 12.06
N PHE A 25 22.07 8.17 11.44
CA PHE A 25 21.64 7.98 10.07
C PHE A 25 22.73 8.41 9.08
N PHE A 26 23.11 7.47 8.20
CA PHE A 26 24.06 7.67 7.12
C PHE A 26 23.64 8.86 6.24
N LYS A 27 24.63 9.67 5.84
CA LYS A 27 24.47 10.82 4.96
C LYS A 27 25.15 10.52 3.63
N GLY A 28 24.37 10.45 2.56
CA GLY A 28 24.84 10.13 1.22
C GLY A 28 23.72 9.51 0.39
N SER A 29 24.05 9.09 -0.82
CA SER A 29 23.15 8.39 -1.73
C SER A 29 22.97 6.92 -1.34
N TRP A 30 21.91 6.29 -1.85
CA TRP A 30 21.71 4.85 -1.75
C TRP A 30 22.91 4.02 -2.22
N LYS A 31 23.57 4.46 -3.30
CA LYS A 31 24.75 3.79 -3.85
C LYS A 31 25.93 3.81 -2.87
N GLU A 32 26.15 4.94 -2.19
CA GLU A 32 27.21 5.08 -1.19
C GLU A 32 26.89 4.26 0.06
N LEU A 33 25.62 4.25 0.50
CA LEU A 33 25.16 3.40 1.59
C LEU A 33 25.44 1.91 1.34
N LEU A 34 25.12 1.40 0.14
CA LEU A 34 25.39 0.00 -0.23
C LEU A 34 26.89 -0.30 -0.21
N LYS A 35 27.71 0.62 -0.70
CA LYS A 35 29.17 0.47 -0.65
C LYS A 35 29.66 0.38 0.80
N GLU A 36 29.22 1.29 1.65
CA GLU A 36 29.59 1.33 3.07
C GLU A 36 29.14 0.06 3.81
N ALA A 37 27.90 -0.39 3.56
CA ALA A 37 27.34 -1.60 4.17
C ALA A 37 28.18 -2.84 3.83
N ARG A 38 28.64 -2.97 2.59
CA ARG A 38 29.56 -4.05 2.18
C ARG A 38 30.92 -3.94 2.83
N GLN A 39 31.46 -2.73 2.95
CA GLN A 39 32.78 -2.50 3.55
C GLN A 39 32.78 -2.82 5.06
N GLN A 40 31.69 -2.53 5.76
CA GLN A 40 31.55 -2.82 7.19
C GLN A 40 30.96 -4.20 7.49
N ASP A 41 30.55 -4.96 6.48
CA ASP A 41 29.78 -6.21 6.61
C ASP A 41 28.55 -6.05 7.52
N LYS A 42 27.81 -4.95 7.33
CA LYS A 42 26.61 -4.62 8.11
C LYS A 42 25.37 -4.71 7.24
N MET A 43 24.26 -5.08 7.87
CA MET A 43 22.94 -4.93 7.28
C MET A 43 22.56 -3.45 7.21
N ILE A 44 21.49 -3.15 6.48
CA ILE A 44 20.98 -1.79 6.34
C ILE A 44 19.63 -1.72 7.02
N PHE A 45 19.44 -0.73 7.89
CA PHE A 45 18.13 -0.34 8.41
C PHE A 45 17.67 0.90 7.65
N VAL A 46 16.47 0.87 7.08
CA VAL A 46 15.88 2.02 6.40
C VAL A 46 14.60 2.43 7.09
N ASP A 47 14.54 3.68 7.52
CA ASP A 47 13.31 4.36 7.92
C ASP A 47 12.69 5.03 6.68
N VAL A 48 11.57 4.46 6.20
CA VAL A 48 10.82 5.00 5.07
C VAL A 48 9.68 5.87 5.58
N TYR A 49 9.73 7.16 5.24
CA TYR A 49 8.85 8.20 5.78
C TYR A 49 8.34 9.15 4.69
N THR A 50 7.44 10.06 5.09
CA THR A 50 7.05 11.26 4.34
C THR A 50 6.99 12.47 5.27
N GLU A 51 7.08 13.69 4.74
CA GLU A 51 7.14 14.92 5.56
C GLU A 51 5.85 15.20 6.36
N TRP A 52 4.71 14.78 5.84
CA TRP A 52 3.40 14.98 6.46
C TRP A 52 3.02 13.85 7.43
N CYS A 53 3.79 12.76 7.49
CA CYS A 53 3.53 11.61 8.34
C CYS A 53 3.73 11.95 9.84
N GLY A 54 2.61 12.07 10.58
CA GLY A 54 2.61 12.29 12.04
C GLY A 54 3.35 11.18 12.82
N PRO A 55 3.00 9.90 12.64
CA PRO A 55 3.68 8.76 13.24
C PRO A 55 5.20 8.72 13.03
N CYS A 56 5.67 9.13 11.84
CA CYS A 56 7.09 9.18 11.52
C CYS A 56 7.83 10.22 12.39
N LYS A 57 7.20 11.37 12.63
CA LYS A 57 7.74 12.42 13.52
C LYS A 57 7.80 11.97 14.98
N TYR A 58 6.87 11.11 15.41
CA TYR A 58 6.94 10.48 16.73
C TYR A 58 8.17 9.58 16.84
N MET A 59 8.40 8.69 15.86
CA MET A 59 9.58 7.82 15.84
C MET A 59 10.88 8.63 15.93
N ASP A 60 10.99 9.71 15.16
CA ASP A 60 12.14 10.60 15.15
C ASP A 60 12.45 11.24 16.50
N ARG A 61 11.42 11.71 17.20
CA ARG A 61 11.57 12.48 18.43
C ARG A 61 11.74 11.60 19.65
N GLU A 62 10.97 10.52 19.72
CA GLU A 62 10.81 9.72 20.93
C GLU A 62 11.59 8.40 20.88
N VAL A 63 11.78 7.80 19.71
CA VAL A 63 12.31 6.44 19.60
C VAL A 63 13.74 6.44 19.09
N PHE A 64 14.02 7.10 17.97
CA PHE A 64 15.34 7.10 17.36
C PHE A 64 16.38 7.88 18.16
N THR A 65 15.95 8.77 19.06
CA THR A 65 16.81 9.52 20.00
C THR A 65 17.13 8.74 21.28
N ASP A 66 16.44 7.62 21.58
CA ASP A 66 16.70 6.81 22.77
C ASP A 66 18.03 6.07 22.63
N ARG A 67 18.90 6.21 23.64
CA ARG A 67 20.23 5.62 23.65
C ARG A 67 20.23 4.09 23.55
N ARG A 68 19.27 3.41 24.16
CA ARG A 68 19.20 1.94 24.13
C ARG A 68 18.79 1.45 22.74
N VAL A 69 17.91 2.21 22.08
CA VAL A 69 17.54 1.98 20.68
C VAL A 69 18.77 2.17 19.79
N ALA A 70 19.47 3.30 19.91
CA ALA A 70 20.69 3.59 19.14
C ALA A 70 21.73 2.47 19.24
N GLN A 71 22.08 2.07 20.46
CA GLN A 71 23.03 0.99 20.72
C GLN A 71 22.61 -0.35 20.09
N LYS A 72 21.31 -0.66 20.11
CA LYS A 72 20.79 -1.90 19.52
C LYS A 72 20.90 -1.91 18.00
N TYR A 73 20.77 -0.75 17.37
CA TYR A 73 20.76 -0.61 15.91
C TYR A 73 22.15 -0.41 15.30
N GLU A 74 23.03 0.36 15.95
CA GLU A 74 24.39 0.67 15.46
C GLU A 74 25.28 -0.56 15.29
N ALA A 75 25.08 -1.58 16.13
CA ALA A 75 25.89 -2.79 16.09
C ALA A 75 25.66 -3.59 14.78
N PRO A 76 24.43 -4.03 14.45
CA PRO A 76 24.18 -4.82 13.23
C PRO A 76 23.85 -4.00 11.98
N PHE A 77 23.51 -2.71 12.10
CA PHE A 77 22.96 -1.93 10.98
C PHE A 77 23.73 -0.65 10.66
N ILE A 78 23.72 -0.27 9.39
CA ILE A 78 23.86 1.12 8.94
C ILE A 78 22.45 1.68 8.71
N ALA A 79 22.10 2.74 9.42
CA ALA A 79 20.76 3.33 9.34
C ALA A 79 20.67 4.36 8.19
N TYR A 80 19.54 4.40 7.50
CA TYR A 80 19.26 5.32 6.40
C TYR A 80 17.83 5.87 6.48
N LYS A 81 17.67 7.14 6.11
CA LYS A 81 16.36 7.78 6.00
C LYS A 81 15.96 7.91 4.55
N LEU A 82 14.77 7.43 4.22
CA LEU A 82 14.25 7.43 2.86
C LEU A 82 12.90 8.16 2.82
N ASP A 83 12.89 9.35 2.23
CA ASP A 83 11.64 10.04 1.92
C ASP A 83 11.02 9.40 0.67
N ALA A 84 9.90 8.71 0.84
CA ALA A 84 9.25 7.95 -0.24
C ALA A 84 8.68 8.83 -1.37
N GLU A 85 8.60 10.14 -1.17
CA GLU A 85 8.03 11.08 -2.14
C GLU A 85 9.09 11.90 -2.89
N LYS A 86 10.38 11.76 -2.53
CA LYS A 86 11.48 12.57 -3.09
C LYS A 86 12.65 11.73 -3.60
N GLY A 87 13.31 12.25 -4.64
CA GLY A 87 14.57 11.70 -5.17
C GLY A 87 14.51 10.20 -5.46
N GLU A 88 15.50 9.46 -4.97
CA GLU A 88 15.58 8.00 -5.11
C GLU A 88 14.53 7.23 -4.29
N GLY A 89 13.92 7.88 -3.29
CA GLY A 89 12.92 7.26 -2.43
C GLY A 89 11.64 6.88 -3.14
N VAL A 90 11.25 7.59 -4.20
CA VAL A 90 10.09 7.22 -5.04
C VAL A 90 10.27 5.84 -5.65
N THR A 91 11.45 5.58 -6.22
CA THR A 91 11.76 4.30 -6.88
C THR A 91 12.00 3.19 -5.85
N LEU A 92 12.72 3.49 -4.77
CA LEU A 92 13.04 2.52 -3.72
C LEU A 92 11.79 2.10 -2.92
N ALA A 93 10.89 3.02 -2.60
CA ALA A 93 9.61 2.70 -1.96
C ALA A 93 8.77 1.74 -2.81
N ARG A 94 8.75 1.93 -4.14
CA ARG A 94 8.11 0.97 -5.06
C ARG A 94 8.82 -0.38 -5.06
N LYS A 95 10.15 -0.39 -5.16
CA LYS A 95 10.97 -1.62 -5.17
C LYS A 95 10.69 -2.51 -3.97
N TYR A 96 10.59 -1.93 -2.77
CA TYR A 96 10.33 -2.68 -1.53
C TYR A 96 8.84 -2.81 -1.18
N ASN A 97 7.97 -2.36 -2.09
CA ASN A 97 6.52 -2.36 -1.95
C ASN A 97 6.06 -1.74 -0.62
N VAL A 98 6.43 -0.47 -0.43
CA VAL A 98 6.02 0.37 0.69
C VAL A 98 4.64 0.95 0.39
N GLY A 99 3.65 0.62 1.22
CA GLY A 99 2.27 1.08 1.08
C GLY A 99 1.74 1.92 2.24
N ALA A 100 2.53 2.09 3.30
CA ALA A 100 2.15 2.83 4.50
C ALA A 100 3.40 3.37 5.22
N TYR A 101 3.21 4.35 6.10
CA TYR A 101 4.29 5.03 6.80
C TYR A 101 4.05 5.08 8.32
N PRO A 102 5.11 4.98 9.16
CA PRO A 102 6.46 4.61 8.76
C PRO A 102 6.53 3.15 8.29
N THR A 103 7.48 2.85 7.41
CA THR A 103 7.88 1.47 7.09
C THR A 103 9.36 1.30 7.38
N PHE A 104 9.69 0.25 8.12
CA PHE A 104 11.05 -0.13 8.47
C PHE A 104 11.49 -1.28 7.59
N LEU A 105 12.53 -1.04 6.77
CA LEU A 105 13.14 -2.06 5.94
C LEU A 105 14.47 -2.48 6.56
N PHE A 106 14.71 -3.79 6.59
CA PHE A 106 16.00 -4.35 6.95
C PHE A 106 16.51 -5.10 5.74
N LEU A 107 17.69 -4.73 5.27
CA LEU A 107 18.31 -5.27 4.07
C LEU A 107 19.67 -5.88 4.39
N ASN A 108 20.11 -6.83 3.59
CA ASN A 108 21.52 -7.22 3.59
C ASN A 108 22.39 -6.11 2.97
N SER A 109 23.72 -6.27 3.02
CA SER A 109 24.69 -5.30 2.49
C SER A 109 24.61 -5.08 0.97
N ASP A 110 23.95 -5.99 0.24
CA ASP A 110 23.65 -5.85 -1.18
C ASP A 110 22.33 -5.11 -1.46
N GLY A 111 21.57 -4.75 -0.42
CA GLY A 111 20.32 -4.03 -0.53
C GLY A 111 19.11 -4.91 -0.82
N TYR A 112 19.18 -6.20 -0.53
CA TYR A 112 18.03 -7.10 -0.64
C TYR A 112 17.28 -7.21 0.69
N LEU A 113 15.95 -7.22 0.61
CA LEU A 113 15.09 -7.24 1.80
C LEU A 113 15.24 -8.54 2.57
N VAL A 114 15.50 -8.43 3.87
CA VAL A 114 15.51 -9.56 4.81
C VAL A 114 14.30 -9.50 5.75
N HIS A 115 13.88 -8.29 6.15
CA HIS A 115 12.74 -8.10 7.02
C HIS A 115 12.05 -6.75 6.76
N LYS A 116 10.74 -6.69 6.98
CA LYS A 116 9.92 -5.49 6.82
C LYS A 116 8.93 -5.40 7.97
N ALA A 117 8.79 -4.22 8.55
CA ALA A 117 7.76 -3.91 9.53
C ALA A 117 7.09 -2.58 9.19
N VAL A 118 5.78 -2.51 9.39
CA VAL A 118 4.96 -1.32 9.09
C VAL A 118 4.37 -0.77 10.39
N GLY A 119 4.28 0.55 10.48
CA GLY A 119 3.64 1.27 11.57
C GLY A 119 4.61 1.69 12.68
N GLU A 120 4.22 2.74 13.40
CA GLU A 120 4.96 3.25 14.56
C GLU A 120 5.02 2.21 15.70
N ARG A 121 6.04 2.34 16.54
CA ARG A 121 6.30 1.42 17.65
C ARG A 121 6.91 2.20 18.80
N GLU A 122 6.56 1.81 20.02
CA GLU A 122 7.27 2.28 21.20
C GLU A 122 8.69 1.68 21.28
N LYS A 123 9.52 2.25 22.16
CA LYS A 123 10.95 1.93 22.33
C LYS A 123 11.23 0.42 22.51
N ALA A 124 10.54 -0.24 23.43
CA ALA A 124 10.80 -1.64 23.74
C ALA A 124 10.42 -2.59 22.59
N PRO A 125 9.21 -2.48 21.97
CA PRO A 125 8.89 -3.21 20.75
C PRO A 125 9.84 -2.91 19.58
N PHE A 126 10.36 -1.68 19.47
CA PHE A 126 11.31 -1.31 18.41
C PHE A 126 12.69 -1.95 18.63
N ILE A 127 13.16 -2.09 19.88
CA ILE A 127 14.37 -2.87 20.21
C ILE A 127 14.19 -4.34 19.83
N GLN A 128 13.03 -4.93 20.10
CA GLN A 128 12.73 -6.32 19.72
C GLN A 128 12.67 -6.52 18.20
N LEU A 129 12.29 -5.47 17.45
CA LEU A 129 12.27 -5.50 16.00
C LEU A 129 13.68 -5.66 15.41
N ALA A 130 14.70 -5.01 16.00
CA ALA A 130 16.09 -5.23 15.61
C ALA A 130 16.51 -6.71 15.76
N ASP A 131 16.13 -7.36 16.86
CA ASP A 131 16.42 -8.78 17.08
C ASP A 131 15.70 -9.68 16.07
N ALA A 132 14.45 -9.36 15.74
CA ALA A 132 13.71 -10.07 14.71
C ALA A 132 14.38 -9.93 13.33
N ALA A 133 14.84 -8.73 12.98
CA ALA A 133 15.54 -8.47 11.74
C ALA A 133 16.89 -9.21 11.66
N VAL A 134 17.67 -9.26 12.75
CA VAL A 134 18.92 -10.04 12.81
C VAL A 134 18.64 -11.53 12.62
N ARG A 135 17.62 -12.08 13.30
CA ARG A 135 17.23 -13.48 13.09
C ARG A 135 16.79 -13.76 11.65
N ALA A 136 16.02 -12.85 11.05
CA ALA A 136 15.59 -12.98 9.65
C ALA A 136 16.77 -12.90 8.67
N GLY A 137 17.75 -12.02 8.92
CA GLY A 137 18.98 -11.94 8.14
C GLY A 137 19.83 -13.22 8.22
N ALA A 138 19.84 -13.88 9.37
CA ALA A 138 20.54 -15.16 9.56
C ALA A 138 19.82 -16.37 8.92
N ASP A 139 18.54 -16.25 8.57
CA ASP A 139 17.82 -17.30 7.86
C ASP A 139 18.37 -17.44 6.43
N LYS A 140 18.85 -18.64 6.09
CA LYS A 140 19.36 -18.96 4.75
C LYS A 140 18.29 -18.80 3.66
N ASN A 141 17.02 -18.87 4.03
CA ASN A 141 15.88 -18.81 3.13
C ASN A 141 15.24 -17.41 3.03
N ASN A 142 15.87 -16.39 3.61
CA ASN A 142 15.41 -15.02 3.44
C ASN A 142 15.50 -14.59 1.96
N PRO A 143 14.69 -13.61 1.52
CA PRO A 143 14.62 -13.24 0.11
C PRO A 143 15.97 -12.80 -0.46
N GLY A 144 16.81 -12.11 0.30
CA GLY A 144 18.11 -11.64 -0.17
C GLY A 144 19.13 -12.75 -0.43
N ASN A 145 19.15 -13.79 0.39
CA ASN A 145 20.02 -14.95 0.16
C ASN A 145 19.57 -15.75 -1.06
N LEU A 146 18.26 -15.97 -1.22
CA LEU A 146 17.71 -16.70 -2.36
C LEU A 146 17.86 -15.91 -3.67
N GLU A 147 17.74 -14.59 -3.63
CA GLU A 147 18.00 -13.71 -4.77
C GLU A 147 19.42 -13.84 -5.30
N LYS A 148 20.42 -13.94 -4.40
CA LYS A 148 21.81 -14.18 -4.80
C LYS A 148 21.96 -15.49 -5.57
N ILE A 149 21.40 -16.58 -5.03
CA ILE A 149 21.43 -17.91 -5.68
C ILE A 149 20.72 -17.88 -7.05
N PHE A 150 19.62 -17.12 -7.14
CA PHE A 150 18.90 -16.92 -8.40
C PHE A 150 19.75 -16.12 -9.41
N LYS A 151 20.43 -15.05 -8.98
CA LYS A 151 21.35 -14.26 -9.82
C LYS A 151 22.55 -15.05 -10.31
N GLU A 152 23.02 -16.02 -9.52
CA GLU A 152 24.09 -16.96 -9.89
C GLU A 152 23.66 -18.02 -10.92
N GLY A 153 22.37 -18.06 -11.27
CA GLY A 153 21.85 -18.87 -12.38
C GLY A 153 21.10 -20.13 -11.95
N ASN A 154 20.86 -20.36 -10.66
CA ASN A 154 20.08 -21.51 -10.23
C ASN A 154 18.62 -21.40 -10.71
N ARG A 155 18.14 -22.41 -11.43
CA ARG A 155 16.76 -22.51 -11.96
C ARG A 155 16.08 -23.82 -11.58
N GLU A 156 16.60 -24.53 -10.59
CA GLU A 156 15.98 -25.77 -10.10
C GLU A 156 14.54 -25.50 -9.61
N PRO A 157 13.52 -26.27 -10.03
CA PRO A 157 12.13 -25.94 -9.76
C PRO A 157 11.79 -25.84 -8.26
N GLU A 158 12.38 -26.70 -7.43
CA GLU A 158 12.18 -26.73 -5.98
C GLU A 158 12.77 -25.49 -5.30
N PHE A 159 13.94 -25.04 -5.78
CA PHE A 159 14.54 -23.77 -5.36
C PHE A 159 13.65 -22.59 -5.77
N LEU A 160 13.17 -22.56 -7.01
CA LEU A 160 12.30 -21.48 -7.49
C LEU A 160 10.98 -21.42 -6.69
N LYS A 161 10.37 -22.57 -6.38
CA LYS A 161 9.19 -22.64 -5.49
C LYS A 161 9.49 -22.08 -4.10
N GLN A 162 10.65 -22.41 -3.54
CA GLN A 162 11.08 -21.88 -2.24
C GLN A 162 11.26 -20.36 -2.30
N TYR A 163 11.90 -19.87 -3.36
CA TYR A 163 12.13 -18.43 -3.53
C TYR A 163 10.82 -17.66 -3.73
N LEU A 164 9.90 -18.18 -4.53
CA LEU A 164 8.55 -17.61 -4.70
C LEU A 164 7.80 -17.46 -3.38
N ARG A 165 7.87 -18.48 -2.50
CA ARG A 165 7.25 -18.43 -1.17
C ARG A 165 7.88 -17.35 -0.29
N SER A 166 9.20 -17.22 -0.33
CA SER A 166 9.94 -16.19 0.41
C SER A 166 9.56 -14.77 -0.05
N LEU A 167 9.50 -14.54 -1.37
CA LEU A 167 9.05 -13.26 -1.95
C LEU A 167 7.59 -12.95 -1.60
N ALA A 168 6.71 -13.94 -1.67
CA ALA A 168 5.31 -13.77 -1.32
C ALA A 168 5.11 -13.41 0.17
N ALA A 169 5.88 -14.04 1.07
CA ALA A 169 5.87 -13.74 2.51
C ALA A 169 6.37 -12.31 2.81
N ALA A 170 7.31 -11.81 2.01
CA ALA A 170 7.82 -10.44 2.10
C ALA A 170 6.97 -9.39 1.36
N ASP A 171 5.89 -9.82 0.69
CA ASP A 171 5.08 -9.03 -0.24
C ASP A 171 5.94 -8.29 -1.27
N LEU A 172 6.89 -8.99 -1.89
CA LEU A 172 7.75 -8.47 -2.96
C LEU A 172 7.28 -8.93 -4.34
N ASP A 173 7.55 -8.12 -5.35
CA ASP A 173 7.36 -8.53 -6.74
C ASP A 173 8.16 -9.81 -7.01
N ASN A 174 7.55 -10.74 -7.72
CA ASN A 174 8.13 -12.04 -8.02
C ASN A 174 8.00 -12.43 -9.49
N SER A 175 7.73 -11.46 -10.37
CA SER A 175 7.43 -11.73 -11.78
C SER A 175 8.57 -12.47 -12.47
N GLU A 176 9.83 -12.06 -12.26
CA GLU A 176 11.01 -12.69 -12.87
C GLU A 176 11.19 -14.16 -12.42
N VAL A 177 11.07 -14.42 -11.12
CA VAL A 177 11.22 -15.76 -10.54
C VAL A 177 10.05 -16.66 -10.95
N LEU A 178 8.85 -16.10 -11.04
CA LEU A 178 7.67 -16.83 -11.45
C LEU A 178 7.76 -17.23 -12.93
N ASP A 179 8.28 -16.36 -13.78
CA ASP A 179 8.51 -16.67 -15.19
C ASP A 179 9.61 -17.73 -15.35
N ALA A 180 10.69 -17.63 -14.58
CA ALA A 180 11.68 -18.69 -14.52
C ALA A 180 11.06 -20.03 -14.13
N TYR A 181 10.23 -20.08 -13.07
CA TYR A 181 9.52 -21.29 -12.68
C TYR A 181 8.57 -21.79 -13.76
N PHE A 182 7.81 -20.89 -14.38
CA PHE A 182 6.84 -21.21 -15.42
C PHE A 182 7.49 -21.92 -16.61
N THR A 183 8.71 -21.53 -17.01
CA THR A 183 9.46 -22.21 -18.08
C THR A 183 9.88 -23.64 -17.75
N THR A 184 9.91 -24.03 -16.46
CA THR A 184 10.22 -25.40 -16.04
C THR A 184 9.01 -26.35 -16.14
N ILE A 185 7.80 -25.82 -16.34
CA ILE A 185 6.57 -26.62 -16.35
C ILE A 185 6.35 -27.20 -17.76
N PRO A 186 6.21 -28.53 -17.92
CA PRO A 186 5.92 -29.13 -19.22
C PRO A 186 4.59 -28.65 -19.82
N LEU A 187 4.59 -28.37 -21.13
CA LEU A 187 3.40 -27.89 -21.85
C LEU A 187 2.12 -28.73 -21.61
N PRO A 188 2.17 -30.08 -21.53
CA PRO A 188 0.96 -30.88 -21.33
C PRO A 188 0.26 -30.61 -20.00
N VAL A 189 1.00 -30.25 -18.95
CA VAL A 189 0.44 -30.06 -17.59
C VAL A 189 0.14 -28.59 -17.27
N LEU A 190 0.46 -27.65 -18.17
CA LEU A 190 0.20 -26.22 -17.97
C LEU A 190 -1.29 -25.87 -17.81
N LYS A 191 -2.16 -26.68 -18.43
CA LYS A 191 -3.62 -26.49 -18.41
C LYS A 191 -4.30 -27.19 -17.25
N ASP A 192 -3.57 -27.99 -16.47
CA ASP A 192 -4.12 -28.71 -15.33
C ASP A 192 -4.60 -27.72 -14.27
N ASP A 193 -5.74 -28.01 -13.64
CA ASP A 193 -6.32 -27.15 -12.60
C ASP A 193 -5.35 -26.91 -11.44
N SER A 194 -4.60 -27.94 -11.04
CA SER A 194 -3.58 -27.85 -9.97
C SER A 194 -2.43 -26.91 -10.34
N THR A 195 -2.01 -26.91 -11.61
CA THR A 195 -0.96 -26.02 -12.12
C THR A 195 -1.44 -24.57 -12.16
N LEU A 196 -2.62 -24.32 -12.72
CA LEU A 196 -3.21 -22.98 -12.79
C LEU A 196 -3.48 -22.42 -11.38
N LEU A 197 -3.98 -23.26 -10.46
CA LEU A 197 -4.16 -22.91 -9.05
C LEU A 197 -2.82 -22.53 -8.39
N PHE A 198 -1.76 -23.29 -8.65
CA PHE A 198 -0.44 -22.94 -8.14
C PHE A 198 0.02 -21.58 -8.67
N LEU A 199 -0.03 -21.35 -9.97
CA LEU A 199 0.37 -20.07 -10.58
C LEU A 199 -0.43 -18.90 -10.00
N ALA A 200 -1.75 -19.05 -9.89
CA ALA A 200 -2.64 -18.05 -9.30
C ALA A 200 -2.27 -17.69 -7.85
N ARG A 201 -1.90 -18.68 -7.04
CA ARG A 201 -1.43 -18.45 -5.66
C ARG A 201 -0.07 -17.74 -5.61
N GLN A 202 0.78 -17.94 -6.61
CA GLN A 202 2.10 -17.31 -6.66
C GLN A 202 2.07 -15.88 -7.22
N ILE A 203 1.00 -15.43 -7.90
CA ILE A 203 0.94 -14.05 -8.41
C ILE A 203 1.16 -13.03 -7.28
N ASN A 204 2.21 -12.21 -7.41
CA ASN A 204 2.45 -11.03 -6.58
C ASN A 204 2.92 -9.78 -7.37
N GLY A 205 3.19 -9.94 -8.66
CA GLY A 205 3.51 -8.88 -9.62
C GLY A 205 2.55 -8.86 -10.82
N ALA A 206 2.58 -7.78 -11.60
CA ALA A 206 1.67 -7.53 -12.73
C ALA A 206 2.25 -7.84 -14.11
N ARG A 207 3.56 -8.13 -14.19
CA ARG A 207 4.31 -8.18 -15.44
C ARG A 207 5.06 -9.49 -15.58
N SER A 208 4.33 -10.60 -15.56
CA SER A 208 4.88 -11.94 -15.78
C SER A 208 4.18 -12.64 -16.94
N ALA A 209 4.94 -13.40 -17.73
CA ALA A 209 4.41 -14.30 -18.74
C ALA A 209 3.45 -15.34 -18.12
N ALA A 210 3.77 -15.82 -16.91
CA ALA A 210 2.90 -16.70 -16.15
C ALA A 210 1.53 -16.08 -15.83
N LEU A 211 1.48 -14.77 -15.53
CA LEU A 211 0.22 -14.06 -15.29
C LEU A 211 -0.60 -13.95 -16.57
N ILE A 212 0.04 -13.57 -17.69
CA ILE A 212 -0.64 -13.48 -18.99
C ILE A 212 -1.26 -14.84 -19.34
N TYR A 213 -0.48 -15.91 -19.21
CA TYR A 213 -0.96 -17.27 -19.44
C TYR A 213 -2.14 -17.62 -18.53
N LEU A 214 -2.04 -17.34 -17.23
CA LEU A 214 -3.13 -17.55 -16.28
C LEU A 214 -4.40 -16.77 -16.66
N MET A 215 -4.27 -15.50 -17.05
CA MET A 215 -5.41 -14.67 -17.43
C MET A 215 -6.18 -15.22 -18.63
N ASP A 216 -5.48 -15.82 -19.58
CA ASP A 216 -6.08 -16.44 -20.77
C ASP A 216 -6.70 -17.81 -20.45
N HIS A 217 -6.10 -18.56 -19.52
CA HIS A 217 -6.50 -19.93 -19.18
C HIS A 217 -7.34 -20.05 -17.91
N TYR A 218 -7.65 -18.94 -17.22
CA TYR A 218 -8.42 -18.93 -15.98
C TYR A 218 -9.78 -19.64 -16.10
N HIS A 219 -10.38 -19.62 -17.29
CA HIS A 219 -11.63 -20.32 -17.56
C HIS A 219 -11.54 -21.84 -17.35
N LEU A 220 -10.36 -22.44 -17.55
CA LEU A 220 -10.11 -23.87 -17.36
C LEU A 220 -10.05 -24.30 -15.89
N MET A 221 -9.86 -23.35 -14.96
CA MET A 221 -9.82 -23.67 -13.53
C MET A 221 -11.20 -24.15 -13.03
N SER A 222 -11.20 -25.09 -12.11
CA SER A 222 -12.40 -25.53 -11.40
C SER A 222 -12.96 -24.39 -10.52
N ASP A 223 -14.26 -24.40 -10.27
CA ASP A 223 -14.89 -23.41 -9.39
C ASP A 223 -14.29 -23.45 -7.98
N ALA A 224 -13.96 -24.66 -7.48
CA ALA A 224 -13.28 -24.83 -6.19
C ALA A 224 -11.90 -24.15 -6.16
N SER A 225 -11.13 -24.23 -7.24
CA SER A 225 -9.83 -23.55 -7.36
C SER A 225 -10.00 -22.04 -7.51
N LYS A 226 -10.98 -21.58 -8.29
CA LYS A 226 -11.30 -20.16 -8.47
C LYS A 226 -11.70 -19.48 -7.16
N VAL A 227 -12.54 -20.13 -6.34
CA VAL A 227 -12.92 -19.63 -5.00
C VAL A 227 -11.71 -19.39 -4.11
N GLN A 228 -10.70 -20.26 -4.17
CA GLN A 228 -9.50 -20.15 -3.33
C GLN A 228 -8.59 -18.98 -3.68
N VAL A 229 -8.69 -18.44 -4.90
CA VAL A 229 -7.76 -17.41 -5.40
C VAL A 229 -8.45 -16.10 -5.78
N GLY A 230 -9.78 -16.07 -5.90
CA GLY A 230 -10.54 -14.91 -6.38
C GLY A 230 -10.21 -13.62 -5.64
N ASP A 231 -10.34 -13.61 -4.31
CA ASP A 231 -10.04 -12.43 -3.49
C ASP A 231 -8.58 -12.03 -3.57
N ARG A 232 -7.66 -13.00 -3.52
CA ARG A 232 -6.23 -12.72 -3.64
C ARG A 232 -5.90 -12.07 -4.97
N LEU A 233 -6.39 -12.63 -6.08
CA LEU A 233 -6.15 -12.09 -7.41
C LEU A 233 -6.77 -10.70 -7.54
N PHE A 234 -7.95 -10.46 -6.96
CA PHE A 234 -8.55 -9.13 -6.91
C PHE A 234 -7.65 -8.11 -6.21
N GLU A 235 -7.17 -8.44 -5.02
CA GLU A 235 -6.30 -7.55 -4.24
C GLU A 235 -4.97 -7.28 -4.95
N LYS A 236 -4.32 -8.31 -5.50
CA LYS A 236 -3.01 -8.17 -6.15
C LYS A 236 -3.10 -7.50 -7.52
N LEU A 237 -4.04 -7.90 -8.36
CA LEU A 237 -4.10 -7.45 -9.75
C LEU A 237 -4.92 -6.17 -9.92
N ILE A 238 -6.03 -6.04 -9.18
CA ILE A 238 -6.98 -4.94 -9.38
C ILE A 238 -6.66 -3.80 -8.42
N ARG A 239 -6.64 -4.05 -7.11
CA ARG A 239 -6.38 -2.97 -6.14
C ARG A 239 -4.97 -2.41 -6.25
N LYS A 240 -3.98 -3.29 -6.34
CA LYS A 240 -2.57 -2.90 -6.39
C LYS A 240 -2.13 -2.61 -7.83
N SER A 241 -2.06 -3.62 -8.69
CA SER A 241 -1.41 -3.48 -10.00
C SER A 241 -2.15 -2.56 -10.98
N ALA A 242 -3.48 -2.62 -11.06
CA ALA A 242 -4.22 -1.72 -11.94
C ALA A 242 -4.09 -0.26 -11.48
N GLY A 243 -4.11 0.03 -10.17
CA GLY A 243 -3.88 1.37 -9.65
C GLY A 243 -2.52 1.95 -10.07
N VAL A 244 -1.45 1.14 -10.01
CA VAL A 244 -0.12 1.55 -10.48
C VAL A 244 -0.11 1.75 -12.00
N ALA A 245 -0.71 0.83 -12.77
CA ALA A 245 -0.80 0.94 -14.22
C ALA A 245 -1.54 2.21 -14.67
N PHE A 246 -2.62 2.57 -13.97
CA PHE A 246 -3.36 3.81 -14.21
C PHE A 246 -2.50 5.04 -13.96
N THR A 247 -1.86 5.11 -12.79
CA THR A 247 -1.01 6.25 -12.38
C THR A 247 0.16 6.47 -13.34
N GLU A 248 0.76 5.38 -13.83
CA GLU A 248 1.87 5.39 -14.79
C GLU A 248 1.41 5.49 -16.26
N ARG A 249 0.11 5.68 -16.51
CA ARG A 249 -0.49 5.76 -17.87
C ARG A 249 -0.23 4.54 -18.75
N ARG A 250 -0.07 3.36 -18.15
CA ARG A 250 0.05 2.07 -18.85
C ARG A 250 -1.32 1.50 -19.18
N LEU A 251 -2.04 2.18 -20.07
CA LEU A 251 -3.47 1.95 -20.31
C LEU A 251 -3.80 0.56 -20.87
N VAL A 252 -2.92 -0.03 -21.68
CA VAL A 252 -3.11 -1.38 -22.21
C VAL A 252 -3.09 -2.42 -21.09
N GLU A 253 -2.09 -2.35 -20.21
CA GLU A 253 -1.98 -3.23 -19.05
C GLU A 253 -3.14 -3.00 -18.08
N TYR A 254 -3.47 -1.74 -17.80
CA TYR A 254 -4.62 -1.38 -16.97
C TYR A 254 -5.92 -2.02 -17.49
N ASN A 255 -6.20 -1.89 -18.79
CA ASN A 255 -7.42 -2.42 -19.38
C ASN A 255 -7.44 -3.96 -19.37
N ALA A 256 -6.29 -4.60 -19.60
CA ALA A 256 -6.17 -6.06 -19.51
C ALA A 256 -6.45 -6.57 -18.08
N LEU A 257 -5.87 -5.92 -17.07
CA LEU A 257 -6.10 -6.24 -15.66
C LEU A 257 -7.57 -6.01 -15.28
N LEU A 258 -8.16 -4.87 -15.67
CA LEU A 258 -9.56 -4.56 -15.37
C LEU A 258 -10.53 -5.55 -16.02
N THR A 259 -10.27 -5.92 -17.28
CA THR A 259 -11.05 -6.93 -18.01
C THR A 259 -10.94 -8.31 -17.36
N PHE A 260 -9.76 -8.69 -16.89
CA PHE A 260 -9.58 -9.91 -16.11
C PHE A 260 -10.29 -9.84 -14.75
N GLY A 261 -10.20 -8.72 -14.05
CA GLY A 261 -10.87 -8.49 -12.75
C GLY A 261 -12.37 -8.75 -12.82
N LYS A 262 -13.03 -8.33 -13.90
CA LYS A 262 -14.46 -8.60 -14.13
C LYS A 262 -14.81 -10.07 -14.37
N ARG A 263 -13.84 -10.89 -14.76
CA ARG A 263 -13.99 -12.33 -14.98
C ARG A 263 -13.68 -13.16 -13.74
N LEU A 264 -13.18 -12.54 -12.66
CA LEU A 264 -12.92 -13.24 -11.41
C LEU A 264 -14.22 -13.83 -10.85
N TYR A 265 -14.09 -15.01 -10.25
CA TYR A 265 -15.22 -15.75 -9.72
C TYR A 265 -15.62 -15.20 -8.35
N GLY A 266 -16.92 -15.15 -8.07
CA GLY A 266 -17.42 -14.83 -6.73
C GLY A 266 -17.25 -13.38 -6.27
N LEU A 267 -17.14 -12.41 -7.19
CA LEU A 267 -16.99 -11.00 -6.84
C LEU A 267 -18.12 -10.51 -5.92
N ASN A 268 -17.76 -10.01 -4.74
CA ASN A 268 -18.72 -9.41 -3.82
C ASN A 268 -19.15 -8.00 -4.27
N ALA A 269 -20.20 -7.46 -3.66
CA ALA A 269 -20.75 -6.15 -4.03
C ALA A 269 -19.71 -5.00 -3.95
N GLY A 270 -18.80 -5.04 -2.97
CA GLY A 270 -17.74 -4.05 -2.83
C GLY A 270 -16.70 -4.13 -3.95
N GLN A 271 -16.30 -5.34 -4.34
CA GLN A 271 -15.39 -5.56 -5.46
C GLN A 271 -16.01 -5.13 -6.79
N GLN A 272 -17.30 -5.44 -7.01
CA GLN A 272 -18.04 -5.00 -8.19
C GLN A 272 -18.15 -3.46 -8.24
N ALA A 273 -18.48 -2.81 -7.12
CA ALA A 273 -18.53 -1.36 -7.03
C ALA A 273 -17.16 -0.72 -7.33
N PHE A 274 -16.07 -1.32 -6.83
CA PHE A 274 -14.71 -0.86 -7.12
C PHE A 274 -14.37 -0.97 -8.62
N LEU A 275 -14.68 -2.10 -9.27
CA LEU A 275 -14.49 -2.26 -10.72
C LEU A 275 -15.31 -1.25 -11.53
N ASN A 276 -16.54 -0.97 -11.12
CA ASN A 276 -17.39 0.04 -11.79
C ASN A 276 -16.79 1.44 -11.66
N ARG A 277 -16.21 1.80 -10.51
CA ARG A 277 -15.49 3.06 -10.33
C ARG A 277 -14.27 3.14 -11.25
N LEU A 278 -13.52 2.05 -11.39
CA LEU A 278 -12.37 1.95 -12.29
C LEU A 278 -12.77 2.09 -13.78
N ASP A 279 -13.90 1.53 -14.19
CA ASP A 279 -14.46 1.72 -15.54
C ASP A 279 -14.76 3.20 -15.83
N LEU A 280 -15.35 3.89 -14.86
CA LEU A 280 -15.68 5.30 -15.00
C LEU A 280 -14.43 6.19 -15.13
N LEU A 281 -13.43 5.96 -14.27
CA LEU A 281 -12.17 6.71 -14.32
C LEU A 281 -11.43 6.47 -15.65
N TYR A 282 -11.40 5.23 -16.11
CA TYR A 282 -10.78 4.86 -17.37
C TYR A 282 -11.48 5.46 -18.58
N SER A 283 -12.80 5.33 -18.66
CA SER A 283 -13.60 5.86 -19.77
C SER A 283 -13.51 7.38 -19.88
N ALA A 284 -13.45 8.09 -18.74
CA ALA A 284 -13.17 9.53 -18.70
C ALA A 284 -11.78 9.85 -19.27
N LEU A 285 -10.76 9.12 -18.83
CA LEU A 285 -9.38 9.32 -19.27
C LEU A 285 -9.20 9.11 -20.78
N VAL A 286 -9.80 8.06 -21.35
CA VAL A 286 -9.71 7.75 -22.79
C VAL A 286 -10.78 8.46 -23.64
N ARG A 287 -11.66 9.25 -23.00
CA ARG A 287 -12.79 9.95 -23.64
C ARG A 287 -13.73 9.02 -24.41
N ASP A 288 -13.92 7.80 -23.92
CA ASP A 288 -14.97 6.91 -24.41
C ASP A 288 -16.29 7.28 -23.75
N TYR A 289 -17.01 8.22 -24.36
CA TYR A 289 -18.26 8.75 -23.80
C TYR A 289 -19.38 7.73 -23.76
N SER A 290 -19.36 6.69 -24.59
CA SER A 290 -20.35 5.62 -24.55
C SER A 290 -20.15 4.77 -23.28
N LEU A 291 -18.90 4.35 -23.04
CA LEU A 291 -18.54 3.60 -21.85
C LEU A 291 -18.71 4.45 -20.58
N LEU A 292 -18.34 5.74 -20.63
CA LEU A 292 -18.50 6.68 -19.52
C LEU A 292 -19.96 6.78 -19.10
N LYS A 293 -20.88 6.99 -20.06
CA LYS A 293 -22.31 7.04 -19.77
C LYS A 293 -22.81 5.75 -19.14
N LYS A 294 -22.45 4.59 -19.72
CA LYS A 294 -22.84 3.28 -19.20
C LYS A 294 -22.34 3.05 -17.76
N ALA A 295 -21.09 3.41 -17.47
CA ALA A 295 -20.48 3.26 -16.15
C ALA A 295 -21.10 4.23 -15.12
N GLY A 296 -21.29 5.50 -15.51
CA GLY A 296 -21.84 6.52 -14.61
C GLY A 296 -23.29 6.25 -14.24
N TYR A 297 -24.14 5.87 -15.20
CA TYR A 297 -25.52 5.48 -14.88
C TYR A 297 -25.58 4.26 -13.95
N ARG A 298 -24.79 3.21 -14.22
CA ARG A 298 -24.71 2.04 -13.33
C ARG A 298 -24.29 2.42 -11.91
N MET A 299 -23.35 3.35 -11.79
CA MET A 299 -22.86 3.79 -10.47
C MET A 299 -23.89 4.66 -9.74
N ALA A 300 -24.66 5.48 -10.47
CA ALA A 300 -25.63 6.40 -9.89
C ALA A 300 -27.00 5.76 -9.58
N GLU A 301 -27.41 4.73 -10.33
CA GLU A 301 -28.76 4.14 -10.29
C GLU A 301 -29.21 3.78 -8.87
N ARG A 302 -28.46 2.91 -8.19
CA ARG A 302 -28.78 2.47 -6.83
C ARG A 302 -28.71 3.61 -5.80
N PRO A 303 -27.61 4.37 -5.68
CA PRO A 303 -27.52 5.43 -4.66
C PRO A 303 -28.55 6.55 -4.88
N PHE A 304 -28.89 6.88 -6.13
CA PHE A 304 -29.91 7.89 -6.44
C PHE A 304 -31.31 7.43 -6.04
N GLY A 305 -31.59 6.12 -6.13
CA GLY A 305 -32.87 5.52 -5.74
C GLY A 305 -33.12 5.43 -4.23
N VAL A 306 -32.12 5.67 -3.37
CA VAL A 306 -32.31 5.62 -1.91
C VAL A 306 -33.00 6.90 -1.41
N SER A 307 -34.13 6.75 -0.70
CA SER A 307 -34.89 7.89 -0.17
C SER A 307 -34.09 8.66 0.90
N MET A 308 -34.38 9.96 1.06
CA MET A 308 -33.71 10.78 2.08
C MET A 308 -33.94 10.24 3.49
N ASP A 309 -35.14 9.74 3.76
CA ASP A 309 -35.52 9.23 5.07
C ASP A 309 -34.77 7.95 5.40
N SER A 310 -34.62 7.04 4.44
CA SER A 310 -33.80 5.83 4.60
C SER A 310 -32.34 6.19 4.87
N ILE A 311 -31.79 7.17 4.14
CA ILE A 311 -30.41 7.62 4.35
C ILE A 311 -30.23 8.19 5.77
N ARG A 312 -31.13 9.08 6.19
CA ARG A 312 -31.10 9.70 7.53
C ARG A 312 -31.29 8.68 8.65
N GLN A 313 -32.17 7.70 8.46
CA GLN A 313 -32.39 6.62 9.42
C GLN A 313 -31.13 5.77 9.59
N GLU A 314 -30.46 5.43 8.49
CA GLU A 314 -29.21 4.67 8.51
C GLU A 314 -28.06 5.48 9.11
N ASP A 315 -27.95 6.78 8.81
CA ASP A 315 -27.02 7.68 9.48
C ASP A 315 -27.22 7.68 10.99
N LYS A 316 -28.47 7.85 11.45
CA LYS A 316 -28.80 7.78 12.88
C LYS A 316 -28.40 6.44 13.48
N ARG A 317 -28.73 5.32 12.82
CA ARG A 317 -28.40 3.97 13.31
C ARG A 317 -26.89 3.77 13.46
N ARG A 318 -26.09 4.21 12.48
CA ARG A 318 -24.63 4.11 12.50
C ARG A 318 -24.03 5.03 13.56
N TYR A 319 -24.50 6.26 13.65
CA TYR A 319 -24.11 7.21 14.68
C TYR A 319 -24.37 6.65 16.09
N ASP A 320 -25.58 6.14 16.33
CA ASP A 320 -25.97 5.53 17.61
C ASP A 320 -25.00 4.39 17.96
N LYS A 321 -24.70 3.50 17.00
CA LYS A 321 -23.73 2.41 17.21
C LYS A 321 -22.32 2.89 17.55
N ILE A 322 -21.84 3.96 16.91
CA ILE A 322 -20.50 4.53 17.14
C ILE A 322 -20.43 5.22 18.50
N ILE A 323 -21.48 5.94 18.90
CA ILE A 323 -21.47 6.76 20.11
C ILE A 323 -21.72 5.93 21.38
N GLN A 324 -22.41 4.79 21.30
CA GLN A 324 -22.75 3.95 22.47
C GLN A 324 -21.55 3.66 23.40
N PRO A 325 -20.37 3.20 22.91
CA PRO A 325 -19.22 2.92 23.78
C PRO A 325 -18.67 4.16 24.50
N PHE A 326 -18.84 5.35 23.92
CA PHE A 326 -18.40 6.61 24.53
C PHE A 326 -19.34 7.08 25.64
N LEU A 327 -20.60 6.63 25.62
CA LEU A 327 -21.61 6.95 26.62
C LEU A 327 -21.61 5.97 27.80
N SER A 328 -21.06 4.76 27.63
CA SER A 328 -21.05 3.69 28.63
C SER A 328 -19.69 3.46 29.32
N GLY A 329 -18.66 4.24 28.98
CA GLY A 329 -17.31 4.08 29.55
C GLY A 329 -17.16 4.58 30.99
N GLU A 330 -16.19 4.03 31.74
CA GLU A 330 -15.87 4.42 33.13
C GLU A 330 -15.28 5.84 33.25
N LYS A 331 -14.77 6.41 32.16
CA LYS A 331 -14.32 7.81 32.05
C LYS A 331 -15.21 8.54 31.04
N ASP A 332 -15.40 9.83 31.26
CA ASP A 332 -16.16 10.73 30.37
C ASP A 332 -15.43 10.92 29.03
N SER A 333 -15.63 9.97 28.11
CA SER A 333 -14.99 9.94 26.79
C SER A 333 -15.44 11.10 25.89
N THR A 334 -16.46 11.87 26.30
CA THR A 334 -16.87 13.10 25.59
C THR A 334 -15.86 14.25 25.75
N LYS A 335 -14.91 14.11 26.69
CA LYS A 335 -13.81 15.06 26.93
C LYS A 335 -12.53 14.71 26.19
N MET A 336 -12.52 13.64 25.37
CA MET A 336 -11.35 13.30 24.57
C MET A 336 -11.07 14.41 23.53
N PRO A 337 -9.80 14.85 23.36
CA PRO A 337 -9.45 15.76 22.28
C PRO A 337 -9.90 15.20 20.93
N GLY A 338 -10.58 16.01 20.11
CA GLY A 338 -11.09 15.60 18.80
C GLY A 338 -12.47 14.94 18.80
N PHE A 339 -13.04 14.59 19.96
CA PHE A 339 -14.35 13.92 20.04
C PHE A 339 -15.49 14.72 19.39
N ALA A 340 -15.49 16.05 19.55
CA ALA A 340 -16.49 16.92 18.91
C ALA A 340 -16.44 16.84 17.37
N GLU A 341 -15.24 16.74 16.80
CA GLU A 341 -15.04 16.64 15.36
C GLU A 341 -15.38 15.24 14.84
N GLU A 342 -14.93 14.19 15.54
CA GLU A 342 -15.30 12.80 15.23
C GLU A 342 -16.81 12.59 15.28
N ARG A 343 -17.46 13.16 16.30
CA ARG A 343 -18.92 13.14 16.45
C ARG A 343 -19.60 13.79 15.24
N LYS A 344 -19.13 14.97 14.82
CA LYS A 344 -19.66 15.67 13.65
C LYS A 344 -19.51 14.82 12.38
N ILE A 345 -18.35 14.21 12.17
CA ILE A 345 -18.08 13.32 11.04
C ILE A 345 -18.99 12.09 11.05
N ALA A 346 -19.25 11.53 12.24
CA ALA A 346 -20.05 10.32 12.43
C ALA A 346 -21.55 10.50 12.16
N THR A 347 -22.09 11.72 12.26
CA THR A 347 -23.53 11.99 12.05
C THR A 347 -24.03 11.77 10.62
N ARG A 348 -23.12 11.70 9.63
CA ARG A 348 -23.46 11.68 8.19
C ARG A 348 -22.65 10.64 7.41
N ILE A 349 -22.29 9.53 8.03
CA ILE A 349 -21.45 8.49 7.39
C ILE A 349 -22.09 7.95 6.12
N TYR A 350 -23.35 7.54 6.20
CA TYR A 350 -24.07 6.98 5.06
C TYR A 350 -24.47 8.05 4.05
N SER A 351 -24.86 9.26 4.50
CA SER A 351 -24.99 10.41 3.61
C SER A 351 -23.72 10.67 2.80
N ARG A 352 -22.54 10.55 3.41
CA ARG A 352 -21.25 10.71 2.73
C ARG A 352 -20.99 9.59 1.73
N GLU A 353 -21.27 8.34 2.08
CA GLU A 353 -21.13 7.19 1.16
C GLU A 353 -21.98 7.34 -0.10
N ILE A 354 -23.26 7.70 0.06
CA ILE A 354 -24.16 7.96 -1.08
C ILE A 354 -23.68 9.16 -1.89
N SER A 355 -23.28 10.25 -1.22
CA SER A 355 -22.82 11.46 -1.90
C SER A 355 -21.53 11.24 -2.68
N ASP A 356 -20.57 10.43 -2.17
CA ASP A 356 -19.32 10.14 -2.88
C ASP A 356 -19.59 9.41 -4.21
N LEU A 357 -20.50 8.43 -4.21
CA LEU A 357 -20.87 7.70 -5.42
C LEU A 357 -21.57 8.61 -6.43
N LEU A 358 -22.57 9.38 -6.01
CA LEU A 358 -23.29 10.30 -6.91
C LEU A 358 -22.38 11.41 -7.44
N TYR A 359 -21.53 11.99 -6.59
CA TYR A 359 -20.56 13.00 -6.98
C TYR A 359 -19.58 12.46 -8.01
N THR A 360 -19.01 11.26 -7.77
CA THR A 360 -18.07 10.64 -8.71
C THR A 360 -18.70 10.45 -10.09
N ALA A 361 -19.97 10.04 -10.16
CA ALA A 361 -20.71 9.89 -11.43
C ALA A 361 -20.94 11.24 -12.11
N ALA A 362 -21.45 12.22 -11.37
CA ALA A 362 -21.77 13.54 -11.88
C ALA A 362 -20.51 14.28 -12.38
N HIS A 363 -19.41 14.21 -11.62
CA HIS A 363 -18.13 14.80 -11.99
C HIS A 363 -17.53 14.15 -13.25
N ALA A 364 -17.69 12.84 -13.43
CA ALA A 364 -17.30 12.19 -14.68
C ALA A 364 -18.16 12.68 -15.86
N PHE A 365 -19.47 12.81 -15.66
CA PHE A 365 -20.40 13.30 -16.69
C PHE A 365 -20.18 14.77 -17.05
N ALA A 366 -19.65 15.59 -16.14
CA ALA A 366 -19.25 16.95 -16.45
C ALA A 366 -18.21 17.01 -17.58
N GLN A 367 -17.45 15.93 -17.83
CA GLN A 367 -16.49 15.85 -18.94
C GLN A 367 -17.13 15.55 -20.30
N LEU A 368 -18.43 15.23 -20.35
CA LEU A 368 -19.14 14.98 -21.60
C LEU A 368 -19.23 16.25 -22.46
N PRO A 369 -19.28 16.12 -23.80
CA PRO A 369 -19.57 17.24 -24.69
C PRO A 369 -20.94 17.86 -24.38
N SER A 370 -21.09 19.18 -24.59
CA SER A 370 -22.37 19.89 -24.41
C SER A 370 -23.52 19.38 -25.29
N SER A 371 -23.23 18.57 -26.30
CA SER A 371 -24.26 17.87 -27.08
C SER A 371 -25.01 16.79 -26.28
N GLU A 372 -24.44 16.28 -25.19
CA GLU A 372 -25.01 15.23 -24.33
C GLU A 372 -25.98 15.79 -23.27
N LYS A 373 -26.96 16.57 -23.73
CA LYS A 373 -27.87 17.37 -22.86
C LYS A 373 -28.55 16.57 -21.76
N GLN A 374 -29.06 15.38 -22.08
CA GLN A 374 -29.76 14.54 -21.10
C GLN A 374 -28.82 14.04 -20.01
N ALA A 375 -27.64 13.52 -20.39
CA ALA A 375 -26.66 13.05 -19.42
C ALA A 375 -26.17 14.19 -18.51
N LEU A 376 -25.93 15.38 -19.06
CA LEU A 376 -25.56 16.56 -18.26
C LEU A 376 -26.68 16.99 -17.31
N ALA A 377 -27.95 16.88 -17.72
CA ALA A 377 -29.10 17.15 -16.86
C ALA A 377 -29.20 16.14 -15.70
N ASP A 378 -28.97 14.85 -15.98
CA ASP A 378 -28.97 13.80 -14.95
C ASP A 378 -27.81 13.97 -13.97
N ALA A 379 -26.62 14.32 -14.45
CA ALA A 379 -25.47 14.67 -13.62
C ALA A 379 -25.76 15.85 -12.68
N LEU A 380 -26.47 16.87 -13.16
CA LEU A 380 -26.87 18.02 -12.35
C LEU A 380 -27.85 17.61 -11.25
N LEU A 381 -28.79 16.69 -11.53
CA LEU A 381 -29.69 16.14 -10.50
C LEU A 381 -28.92 15.38 -9.42
N TRP A 382 -27.92 14.58 -9.81
CA TRP A 382 -27.06 13.87 -8.87
C TRP A 382 -26.22 14.84 -8.02
N ALA A 383 -25.61 15.86 -8.62
CA ALA A 383 -24.83 16.86 -7.90
C ALA A 383 -25.69 17.65 -6.88
N ARG A 384 -26.90 18.05 -7.27
CA ARG A 384 -27.88 18.68 -6.37
C ARG A 384 -28.29 17.74 -5.24
N ARG A 385 -28.43 16.44 -5.50
CA ARG A 385 -28.71 15.43 -4.48
C ARG A 385 -27.57 15.32 -3.47
N CYS A 386 -26.31 15.35 -3.91
CA CYS A 386 -25.15 15.41 -3.01
C CYS A 386 -25.21 16.63 -2.10
N ASN A 387 -25.48 17.82 -2.66
CA ASN A 387 -25.59 19.05 -1.88
C ASN A 387 -26.76 19.01 -0.88
N ALA A 388 -27.87 18.36 -1.22
CA ALA A 388 -29.00 18.17 -0.29
C ALA A 388 -28.68 17.22 0.87
N LEU A 389 -27.86 16.19 0.64
CA LEU A 389 -27.40 15.24 1.66
C LEU A 389 -26.31 15.86 2.56
N MET A 390 -25.44 16.66 1.96
CA MET A 390 -24.33 17.31 2.63
C MET A 390 -24.23 18.79 2.22
N PRO A 391 -25.08 19.65 2.81
CA PRO A 391 -25.02 21.09 2.57
C PRO A 391 -23.65 21.68 2.90
N ASP A 392 -23.34 22.83 2.29
CA ASP A 392 -22.12 23.62 2.50
C ASP A 392 -20.81 22.92 2.08
N THR A 393 -20.92 21.81 1.35
CA THR A 393 -19.76 21.10 0.80
C THR A 393 -19.35 21.76 -0.51
N LYS A 394 -18.30 22.59 -0.46
CA LYS A 394 -17.83 23.42 -1.60
C LYS A 394 -17.75 22.67 -2.94
N VAL A 395 -17.18 21.46 -2.95
CA VAL A 395 -17.00 20.67 -4.18
C VAL A 395 -18.32 20.32 -4.88
N PHE A 396 -19.44 20.22 -4.14
CA PHE A 396 -20.75 19.96 -4.74
C PHE A 396 -21.34 21.22 -5.35
N VAL A 397 -21.15 22.38 -4.72
CA VAL A 397 -21.57 23.68 -5.25
C VAL A 397 -20.80 23.99 -6.54
N ASP A 398 -19.48 23.83 -6.52
CA ASP A 398 -18.63 24.07 -7.69
C ASP A 398 -19.06 23.19 -8.89
N LEU A 399 -19.36 21.91 -8.65
CA LEU A 399 -19.81 20.99 -9.70
C LEU A 399 -21.20 21.35 -10.25
N ILE A 400 -22.12 21.79 -9.40
CA ILE A 400 -23.44 22.27 -9.82
C ILE A 400 -23.27 23.46 -10.78
N GLU A 401 -22.46 24.45 -10.41
CA GLU A 401 -22.19 25.63 -11.24
C GLU A 401 -21.53 25.26 -12.57
N GLU A 402 -20.60 24.29 -12.58
CA GLU A 402 -19.98 23.79 -13.80
C GLU A 402 -21.01 23.15 -14.74
N LEU A 403 -21.86 22.27 -14.21
CA LEU A 403 -22.87 21.55 -14.99
C LEU A 403 -23.95 22.49 -15.52
N GLU A 404 -24.34 23.52 -14.76
CA GLU A 404 -25.29 24.54 -15.21
C GLU A 404 -24.76 25.39 -16.37
N LYS A 405 -23.45 25.60 -16.46
CA LYS A 405 -22.82 26.30 -17.60
C LYS A 405 -22.75 25.42 -18.86
N LYS A 406 -22.76 24.09 -18.71
CA LYS A 406 -22.60 23.13 -19.81
C LYS A 406 -23.92 22.62 -20.39
N LYS A 407 -24.98 22.61 -19.59
CA LYS A 407 -26.34 22.21 -19.96
C LYS A 407 -26.99 23.25 -20.88
#